data_AF-A0A455U2T9-F1
#
_entry.id   AF-A0A455U2T9-F1
#
_cell.length_a   1.000
_cell.length_b   1.000
_cell.length_c   1.000
_cell.angle_alpha   90.00
_cell.angle_beta   90.00
_cell.angle_gamma   90.00
#
_symmetry.space_group_name_H-M   'P 1'
#
loop_
_entity.id
_entity.type
_entity.pdbx_description
1 polymer ?
#
loop_
_entity_poly.entity_id
_entity_poly.type
_entity_poly.pdbx_seq_one_letter_code
_entity_poly.pdbx_strand_id
1 'polypeptide(L)' 'MIFRAELVGGFSAGPESTEVALFEEHEIPWDELAFMTIERTLRHFYADRPLNAFPLHISMVTPEDRERYFGSV' A
#
# COMPACT_ATOMS: atom_id res chain seq x y z
N MET A 1 -6.50 -3.12 9.55
CA MET A 1 -7.03 -4.03 8.50
C MET A 1 -7.14 -3.23 7.23
N ILE A 2 -6.77 -3.82 6.09
CA ILE A 2 -6.88 -3.18 4.77
C ILE A 2 -7.81 -4.04 3.92
N PHE A 3 -8.63 -3.40 3.10
CA PHE A 3 -9.65 -4.05 2.28
C PHE A 3 -9.49 -3.66 0.82
N ARG A 4 -9.83 -4.58 -0.08
CA ARG A 4 -9.96 -4.28 -1.50
C ARG A 4 -11.32 -3.68 -1.79
N ALA A 5 -11.35 -2.65 -2.63
CA ALA A 5 -12.57 -2.03 -3.11
C ALA A 5 -12.48 -1.80 -4.62
N GLU A 6 -13.64 -1.71 -5.26
CA GLU A 6 -13.76 -1.21 -6.62
C GLU A 6 -14.18 0.26 -6.55
N LEU A 7 -13.47 1.11 -7.29
CA LEU A 7 -13.81 2.53 -7.35
C LEU A 7 -15.08 2.71 -8.20
N VAL A 8 -16.11 3.30 -7.60
CA VAL A 8 -17.36 3.65 -8.30
C VAL A 8 -17.42 5.15 -8.51
N GLY A 9 -17.41 5.60 -9.77
CA GLY A 9 -17.48 7.02 -10.14
C GLY A 9 -16.11 7.70 -10.23
N GLY A 10 -16.09 9.03 -10.08
CA GLY A 10 -14.88 9.85 -10.11
C GLY A 10 -14.25 10.07 -8.74
N PHE A 11 -13.01 10.56 -8.71
CA PHE A 11 -12.27 10.87 -7.49
C PHE A 11 -11.66 12.27 -7.54
N SER A 12 -11.48 12.90 -6.37
CA SER A 12 -10.82 14.19 -6.21
C SER A 12 -10.22 14.33 -4.81
N ALA A 13 -9.21 15.19 -4.66
CA ALA A 13 -8.57 15.43 -3.37
C ALA A 13 -9.55 16.10 -2.38
N GLY A 14 -9.60 15.60 -1.15
CA GLY A 14 -10.36 16.18 -0.04
C GLY A 14 -9.49 17.00 0.90
N PRO A 15 -10.04 17.57 1.99
CA PRO A 15 -9.28 18.43 2.91
C PRO A 15 -8.12 17.71 3.63
N GLU A 16 -8.14 16.38 3.69
CA GLU A 16 -7.10 15.56 4.33
C GLU A 16 -6.03 15.07 3.34
N SER A 17 -6.18 15.38 2.04
CA SER A 17 -5.27 14.91 1.00
C SER A 17 -4.87 16.06 0.10
N THR A 18 -3.56 16.28 -0.05
CA THR A 18 -3.05 17.33 -0.94
C THR A 18 -3.22 16.94 -2.41
N GLU A 19 -3.03 15.66 -2.73
CA GLU A 19 -3.13 15.12 -4.09
C GLU A 19 -3.68 13.69 -4.05
N VAL A 20 -4.38 13.30 -5.12
CA VAL A 20 -4.84 11.92 -5.35
C VAL A 20 -4.68 11.58 -6.82
N ALA A 21 -4.23 10.35 -7.09
CA ALA A 21 -4.08 9.81 -8.43
C ALA A 21 -4.29 8.29 -8.42
N LEU A 22 -4.48 7.72 -9.62
CA LEU A 22 -4.45 6.28 -9.82
C LEU A 22 -3.05 5.90 -10.29
N PHE A 23 -2.55 4.75 -9.83
CA PHE A 23 -1.21 4.26 -10.11
C PHE A 23 -1.27 2.80 -10.56
N GLU A 24 -0.54 2.47 -11.62
CA GLU A 24 -0.11 1.09 -11.87
C GLU A 24 1.08 0.73 -10.98
N GLU A 25 1.40 -0.57 -10.87
CA GLU A 25 2.44 -1.09 -9.96
C GLU A 25 3.79 -0.37 -10.08
N HIS A 26 4.20 -0.09 -11.32
CA HIS A 26 5.50 0.51 -11.65
C HIS A 26 5.53 2.03 -11.43
N GLU A 27 4.38 2.65 -11.21
CA GLU A 27 4.24 4.09 -10.94
C GLU A 27 4.16 4.38 -9.44
N ILE A 28 3.98 3.35 -8.60
CA ILE A 28 3.92 3.50 -7.14
C ILE A 28 5.28 4.00 -6.63
N PRO A 29 5.32 5.12 -5.87
CA PRO A 29 6.56 5.64 -5.30
C PRO A 29 6.90 4.85 -4.02
N TRP A 30 7.40 3.63 -4.19
CA TRP A 30 7.63 2.67 -3.10
C TRP A 30 8.45 3.22 -1.94
N ASP A 31 9.50 4.00 -2.24
CA ASP A 31 10.40 4.57 -1.24
C ASP A 31 9.80 5.80 -0.51
N GLU A 32 8.71 6.37 -1.02
CA GLU A 32 8.03 7.55 -0.45
C GLU A 32 6.76 7.17 0.34
N LEU A 33 6.39 5.88 0.34
CA LEU A 33 5.23 5.41 1.10
C LEU A 33 5.44 5.66 2.60
N ALA A 34 4.55 6.45 3.19
CA ALA A 34 4.64 6.90 4.59
C ALA A 34 4.67 5.75 5.63
N PHE A 35 4.11 4.58 5.30
CA PHE A 35 4.01 3.47 6.24
C PHE A 35 4.28 2.12 5.58
N MET A 36 5.19 1.35 6.18
CA MET A 36 5.52 -0.02 5.78
C MET A 36 4.31 -0.98 5.70
N THR A 37 3.30 -0.81 6.55
CA THR A 37 2.10 -1.66 6.51
C THR A 37 1.38 -1.53 5.17
N ILE A 38 1.38 -0.33 4.58
CA ILE A 38 0.79 -0.07 3.26
C ILE A 38 1.65 -0.70 2.18
N GLU A 39 2.98 -0.49 2.24
CA GLU A 39 3.92 -1.13 1.31
C GLU A 39 3.75 -2.65 1.29
N ARG A 40 3.77 -3.31 2.46
CA ARG A 40 3.59 -4.76 2.59
C ARG A 40 2.26 -5.21 1.99
N THR A 41 1.19 -4.50 2.28
CA THR A 41 -0.15 -4.83 1.77
C THR A 41 -0.20 -4.73 0.25
N LEU A 42 0.37 -3.65 -0.33
CA LEU A 42 0.44 -3.47 -1.78
C LEU A 42 1.29 -4.55 -2.44
N ARG A 43 2.45 -4.89 -1.87
CA ARG A 43 3.29 -5.99 -2.37
C ARG A 43 2.56 -7.32 -2.37
N HIS A 44 1.81 -7.65 -1.32
CA HIS A 44 0.96 -8.84 -1.29
C HIS A 44 -0.11 -8.79 -2.38
N PHE A 45 -0.81 -7.66 -2.53
CA PHE A 45 -1.83 -7.49 -3.57
C PHE A 45 -1.27 -7.72 -4.98
N TYR A 46 -0.10 -7.17 -5.30
CA TYR A 46 0.51 -7.33 -6.62
C TYR A 46 1.09 -8.73 -6.85
N ALA A 47 1.60 -9.40 -5.81
CA ALA A 47 2.02 -10.80 -5.91
C ALA A 47 0.83 -11.74 -6.18
N ASP A 48 -0.33 -11.43 -5.62
CA ASP A 48 -1.58 -12.20 -5.76
C ASP A 48 -2.30 -11.93 -7.10
N ARG A 49 -2.16 -10.71 -7.65
CA ARG A 49 -2.88 -10.23 -8.85
C ARG A 49 -2.74 -11.18 -10.07
N PRO A 50 -1.56 -11.70 -10.44
CA PRO A 50 -1.40 -12.63 -11.57
C PRO A 50 -2.16 -13.96 -11.40
N LEU A 51 -2.36 -14.39 -10.15
CA LEU A 51 -3.07 -15.64 -9.83
C LEU A 51 -4.58 -15.44 -9.73
N ASN A 52 -5.04 -14.18 -9.73
CA ASN A 52 -6.44 -13.80 -9.49
C ASN A 52 -7.03 -14.44 -8.22
N ALA A 53 -6.20 -14.61 -7.20
CA ALA A 53 -6.57 -15.21 -5.91
C ALA A 53 -6.00 -14.35 -4.79
N PHE A 54 -6.86 -13.85 -3.91
CA PHE A 54 -6.51 -12.83 -2.91
C PHE A 54 -6.82 -13.34 -1.50
N PRO A 55 -5.99 -14.22 -0.93
CA PRO A 55 -6.19 -14.74 0.41
C PRO A 55 -6.05 -13.65 1.48
N LEU A 56 -6.55 -13.93 2.69
CA LEU A 56 -6.31 -13.06 3.83
C LEU A 56 -4.84 -13.19 4.26
N HIS A 57 -4.08 -12.09 4.13
CA HIS A 57 -2.73 -11.99 4.66
C HIS A 57 -2.77 -11.47 6.10
N ILE A 58 -2.16 -12.22 7.02
CA ILE A 58 -1.96 -11.82 8.41
C ILE A 58 -0.46 -11.73 8.64
N SER A 59 0.01 -10.54 8.96
CA SER A 59 1.41 -10.30 9.30
C SER A 59 1.52 -9.39 10.52
N MET A 60 2.66 -9.46 11.18
CA MET A 60 3.01 -8.61 12.31
C MET A 60 4.14 -7.68 11.88
N VAL A 61 4.03 -6.40 12.24
CA VAL A 61 5.14 -5.46 12.12
C VAL A 61 5.97 -5.56 13.39
N THR A 62 7.21 -5.98 13.26
CA THR A 62 8.15 -6.13 14.36
C THR A 62 8.92 -4.82 14.62
N PRO A 63 9.61 -4.69 15.76
CA PRO A 63 10.50 -3.55 15.99
C PRO A 63 11.63 -3.42 14.95
N GLU A 64 12.20 -4.54 14.50
CA GLU A 64 13.27 -4.57 13.47
C GLU A 64 12.77 -4.00 12.14
N ASP A 65 11.53 -4.34 11.79
CA ASP A 65 10.87 -3.81 10.60
C ASP A 65 10.73 -2.28 10.66
N ARG A 66 10.46 -1.73 11.85
CA ARG A 66 10.37 -0.28 12.08
C ARG A 66 11.74 0.38 12.01
N GLU A 67 12.77 -0.25 12.57
CA GLU A 67 14.14 0.27 12.51
C GLU A 67 14.65 0.34 11.07
N ARG A 68 14.34 -0.63 10.22
CA ARG A 68 14.64 -0.55 8.78
C ARG A 68 13.99 0.64 8.08
N TYR A 69 12.80 1.05 8.53
CA TYR A 69 12.01 2.11 7.92
C TYR A 69 12.35 3.51 8.45
N PHE A 70 12.78 3.61 9.72
CA PHE A 70 13.10 4.88 10.38
C PHE A 70 14.59 5.08 10.67
N GLY A 71 15.41 4.03 10.57
CA GLY A 71 16.85 4.03 10.84
C GLY A 71 17.73 4.23 9.60
N SER A 72 17.13 4.62 8.48
CA SER A 72 17.81 5.01 7.22
C SER A 72 18.08 6.52 7.12
N VAL A 73 18.12 7.25 8.25
CA VAL A 73 18.55 8.65 8.34
C VAL A 73 19.95 8.80 8.89
#